data_AF-A0A2P6SFD4-F1
#
_entry.id   AF-A0A2P6SFD4-F1
#
_cell.length_a   1.000
_cell.length_b   1.000
_cell.length_c   1.000
_cell.angle_alpha   90.00
_cell.angle_beta   90.00
_cell.angle_gamma   90.00
#
_symmetry.space_group_name_H-M   'P 1'
#
loop_
_entity.id
_entity.type
_entity.pdbx_description
1 polymer ?
#
loop_
_entity_poly.entity_id
_entity_poly.type
_entity_poly.pdbx_seq_one_letter_code
_entity_poly.pdbx_strand_id
1 'polypeptide(L)'
;MAVVQSPIHSLLSMITVRLEDGNYITWSFQLQSLLEGNDLFGFLDGTNVCPPQFVFTEKDGVTTTLTPAFRDWKKTDRALISLIIATLSPEAMEYVVGL
;
A
#
# COMPACT_ATOMS: atom_id res chain seq x y z
N MET A 1 -27.68 3.70 0.75
CA MET A 1 -26.50 2.84 0.52
C MET A 1 -25.31 3.55 1.15
N ALA A 2 -24.79 3.06 2.27
CA ALA A 2 -23.58 3.63 2.86
C ALA A 2 -22.39 3.19 2.00
N VAL A 3 -21.65 4.15 1.45
CA VAL A 3 -20.36 3.86 0.83
C VAL A 3 -19.45 3.45 1.99
N VAL A 4 -19.22 2.15 2.14
CA VAL A 4 -18.18 1.65 3.05
C VAL A 4 -16.86 2.15 2.46
N GLN A 5 -16.32 3.22 3.05
CA GLN A 5 -14.99 3.70 2.68
C GLN A 5 -14.00 2.56 2.87
N SER A 6 -13.12 2.37 1.89
CA SER A 6 -12.03 1.40 1.99
C SER A 6 -11.25 1.67 3.29
N PRO A 7 -10.87 0.66 4.09
CA PRO A 7 -10.14 0.85 5.35
C PRO A 7 -8.93 1.78 5.20
N ILE A 8 -8.25 1.71 4.05
CA ILE A 8 -7.07 2.52 3.73
C ILE A 8 -7.41 4.01 3.52
N HIS A 9 -8.63 4.33 3.07
CA HIS A 9 -9.06 5.73 2.94
C HIS A 9 -9.23 6.39 4.32
N SER A 10 -9.59 5.63 5.34
CA SER A 10 -9.60 6.11 6.73
C SER A 10 -8.17 6.33 7.25
N LEU A 11 -7.22 5.47 6.87
CA LEU A 11 -5.81 5.64 7.24
C LEU A 11 -5.19 6.93 6.69
N LEU A 12 -5.58 7.37 5.49
CA LEU A 12 -5.14 8.66 4.94
C LEU A 12 -5.45 9.83 5.88
N SER A 13 -6.61 9.79 6.56
CA SER A 13 -7.00 10.85 7.49
C SER A 13 -6.24 10.83 8.82
N MET A 14 -5.52 9.74 9.12
CA MET A 14 -4.72 9.58 10.33
C MET A 14 -3.27 10.03 10.15
N ILE A 15 -2.82 10.24 8.91
CA ILE A 15 -1.47 10.73 8.65
C ILE A 15 -1.47 12.26 8.75
N THR A 16 -0.75 12.78 9.74
CA THR A 16 -0.68 14.21 10.02
C THR A 16 0.65 14.85 9.63
N VAL A 17 1.66 14.04 9.29
CA VAL A 17 3.00 14.50 8.89
C VAL A 17 3.24 14.16 7.43
N ARG A 18 3.61 15.19 6.66
CA ARG A 18 4.07 15.07 5.29
C ARG A 18 5.60 14.94 5.28
N LEU A 19 6.17 14.10 4.42
CA LEU A 19 7.61 14.01 4.22
C LEU A 19 8.11 15.30 3.58
N GLU A 20 9.01 15.98 4.27
CA GLU A 20 9.67 17.22 3.89
C GLU A 20 11.17 17.11 4.16
N ASP A 21 11.94 18.09 3.69
CA ASP A 21 13.37 18.16 3.96
C ASP A 21 13.64 18.26 5.47
N GLY A 22 14.35 17.26 5.99
CA GLY A 22 14.80 17.23 7.38
C GLY A 22 13.83 16.59 8.39
N ASN A 23 12.67 16.08 7.96
CA ASN A 23 11.70 15.46 8.88
C ASN A 23 11.53 13.94 8.73
N TYR A 24 12.39 13.29 7.92
CA TYR A 24 12.29 11.87 7.59
C TYR A 24 12.10 10.94 8.79
N ILE A 25 12.83 11.16 9.90
CA ILE A 25 12.74 10.30 11.09
C ILE A 25 11.33 10.35 11.68
N THR A 26 10.75 11.55 11.82
CA THR A 26 9.40 11.73 12.36
C THR A 26 8.35 11.15 11.41
N TRP A 27 8.48 11.44 10.11
CA TRP A 27 7.56 10.93 9.08
C TRP A 27 7.58 9.39 9.02
N SER A 28 8.77 8.79 8.96
CA SER A 28 8.94 7.34 8.86
C SER A 28 8.42 6.63 10.11
N PHE A 29 8.68 7.17 11.30
CA PHE A 29 8.17 6.61 12.55
C PHE A 29 6.64 6.63 12.61
N GLN A 30 5.99 7.73 12.22
CA GLN A 30 4.53 7.81 12.20
C GLN A 30 3.91 6.88 11.16
N LEU A 31 4.49 6.84 9.95
CA LEU A 31 4.04 5.95 8.89
C LEU A 31 4.16 4.47 9.32
N GLN A 32 5.32 4.08 9.86
CA GLN A 32 5.53 2.72 10.37
C GLN A 32 4.54 2.38 11.48
N SER A 33 4.38 3.24 12.48
CA SER A 33 3.43 3.03 13.59
C SER A 33 1.99 2.84 13.09
N LEU A 34 1.58 3.63 12.10
CA LEU A 34 0.25 3.51 11.49
C LEU A 34 0.07 2.18 10.76
N LEU A 35 1.08 1.76 9.99
CA LEU A 35 1.02 0.53 9.19
C LEU A 35 1.11 -0.72 10.07
N GLU A 36 1.95 -0.72 11.09
CA GLU A 36 2.03 -1.81 12.08
C GLU A 36 0.73 -1.95 12.85
N GLY A 37 0.12 -0.84 13.30
CA GLY A 37 -1.16 -0.86 14.01
C GLY A 37 -2.36 -1.34 13.17
N ASN A 38 -2.18 -1.54 11.87
CA ASN A 38 -3.21 -2.01 10.94
C ASN A 38 -2.81 -3.29 10.17
N ASP A 39 -1.74 -3.99 10.59
CA ASP A 39 -1.22 -5.20 9.92
C ASP A 39 -0.84 -4.99 8.44
N LEU A 40 -0.47 -3.76 8.07
CA LEU A 40 -0.13 -3.36 6.70
C LEU A 40 1.38 -3.22 6.47
N PHE A 41 2.19 -3.20 7.54
CA PHE A 41 3.64 -3.07 7.41
C PHE A 41 4.27 -4.22 6.62
N GLY A 42 3.62 -5.39 6.62
CA GLY A 42 4.05 -6.55 5.86
C GLY A 42 4.18 -6.32 4.34
N PHE A 43 3.46 -5.32 3.79
CA PHE A 43 3.59 -4.93 2.39
C PHE A 43 4.86 -4.12 2.10
N LEU A 44 5.46 -3.47 3.10
CA LEU A 44 6.67 -2.66 2.97
C LEU A 44 7.93 -3.49 3.23
N ASP A 45 7.91 -4.35 4.25
CA ASP A 45 9.06 -5.20 4.60
C ASP A 45 9.12 -6.50 3.78
N GLY A 46 8.07 -6.80 3.00
CA GLY A 46 7.99 -7.97 2.12
C GLY A 46 7.56 -9.26 2.81
N THR A 47 7.22 -9.23 4.11
CA THR A 47 6.69 -10.40 4.83
C THR A 47 5.30 -10.81 4.32
N ASN A 48 4.50 -9.85 3.81
CA ASN A 48 3.25 -10.12 3.11
C ASN A 48 3.50 -10.40 1.62
N VAL A 49 3.89 -11.64 1.34
CA VAL A 49 4.28 -12.09 0.00
C VAL A 49 3.12 -12.03 -0.99
N CYS A 50 3.40 -11.51 -2.19
CA CYS A 50 2.44 -11.49 -3.29
C CYS A 50 1.98 -12.92 -3.64
N PRO A 51 0.67 -13.22 -3.58
CA PRO A 51 0.17 -14.55 -3.86
C PRO A 51 0.20 -14.85 -5.37
N PRO A 52 0.06 -16.13 -5.77
CA PRO A 52 0.04 -16.51 -7.18
C PRO A 52 -1.01 -15.73 -7.96
N GLN A 53 -0.55 -15.11 -9.06
CA GLN A 53 -1.39 -14.24 -9.87
C GLN A 53 -2.54 -14.99 -10.53
N PHE A 54 -2.27 -16.17 -11.08
CA PHE A 54 -3.22 -16.92 -11.89
C PHE A 54 -3.67 -18.23 -11.23
N VAL A 55 -4.92 -18.61 -11.47
CA VAL A 55 -5.48 -19.88 -10.99
C VAL A 55 -4.82 -21.04 -11.73
N PHE A 56 -4.45 -22.07 -10.97
CA PHE A 56 -3.96 -23.34 -11.47
C PHE A 56 -5.06 -24.40 -11.39
N THR A 57 -5.23 -25.20 -12.45
CA THR A 57 -6.09 -26.40 -12.45
C THR A 57 -5.30 -27.61 -12.95
N GLU A 58 -5.59 -28.80 -12.42
CA GLU A 58 -4.89 -30.03 -12.85
C GLU A 58 -5.13 -30.38 -14.33
N LYS A 59 -6.24 -29.89 -14.91
CA LYS A 59 -6.59 -30.12 -16.32
C LYS A 59 -5.93 -29.16 -17.29
N ASP A 60 -5.88 -27.87 -16.95
CA ASP A 60 -5.51 -26.81 -17.88
C ASP A 60 -4.17 -26.15 -17.52
N GLY A 61 -3.55 -26.54 -16.40
CA GLY A 61 -2.34 -25.91 -15.89
C GLY A 61 -2.60 -24.50 -15.39
N VAL A 62 -1.70 -23.56 -15.69
CA VAL A 62 -1.87 -22.15 -15.32
C VAL A 62 -2.83 -21.47 -16.30
N THR A 63 -3.92 -20.94 -15.77
CA THR A 63 -4.94 -20.25 -16.57
C THR A 63 -4.62 -18.74 -16.71
N THR A 64 -5.46 -18.00 -17.44
CA THR A 64 -5.40 -16.53 -17.49
C THR A 64 -6.27 -15.85 -16.42
N THR A 65 -6.97 -16.63 -15.60
CA THR A 65 -7.88 -16.12 -14.58
C THR A 65 -7.11 -15.71 -13.33
N LEU A 66 -7.24 -14.45 -12.89
CA LEU A 66 -6.56 -14.00 -11.67
C LEU A 66 -7.19 -14.61 -10.41
N THR A 67 -6.35 -14.98 -9.45
CA THR A 67 -6.80 -15.46 -8.14
C THR A 67 -7.46 -14.31 -7.33
N PRO A 68 -8.48 -14.60 -6.50
CA PRO A 68 -9.06 -13.60 -5.61
C PRO A 68 -8.02 -12.98 -4.66
N ALA A 69 -7.14 -13.82 -4.09
CA ALA A 69 -6.08 -13.39 -3.19
C ALA A 69 -5.12 -12.39 -3.86
N PHE A 70 -4.73 -12.61 -5.12
CA PHE A 70 -3.91 -11.66 -5.86
C PHE A 70 -4.62 -10.33 -6.10
N ARG A 71 -5.92 -10.35 -6.41
CA ARG A 71 -6.68 -9.11 -6.60
C ARG A 71 -6.76 -8.29 -5.31
N ASP A 72 -7.01 -8.95 -4.18
CA ASP A 72 -7.10 -8.29 -2.88
C ASP A 72 -5.74 -7.75 -2.44
N TRP A 73 -4.68 -8.57 -2.55
CA TRP A 73 -3.31 -8.14 -2.29
C TRP A 73 -2.94 -6.94 -3.17
N LYS A 74 -3.24 -6.99 -4.47
CA LYS A 74 -2.90 -5.90 -5.40
C LYS A 74 -3.67 -4.62 -5.13
N LYS A 75 -4.93 -4.73 -4.70
CA LYS A 75 -5.75 -3.59 -4.32
C LYS A 75 -5.16 -2.88 -3.09
N THR A 76 -4.75 -3.66 -2.09
CA THR A 76 -4.09 -3.13 -0.88
C THR A 76 -2.74 -2.50 -1.20
N ASP A 77 -1.89 -3.18 -1.96
CA ASP A 77 -0.59 -2.68 -2.47
C ASP A 77 -0.74 -1.33 -3.16
N ARG A 78 -1.67 -1.19 -4.10
CA ARG A 78 -1.92 0.08 -4.80
C ARG A 78 -2.45 1.17 -3.90
N ALA A 79 -3.31 0.84 -2.95
CA ALA A 79 -3.85 1.82 -2.02
C ALA A 79 -2.78 2.31 -1.01
N LEU A 80 -1.86 1.44 -0.58
CA LEU A 80 -0.70 1.81 0.23
C LEU A 80 0.26 2.72 -0.52
N ILE A 81 0.53 2.45 -1.79
CA ILE A 81 1.33 3.36 -2.64
C ILE A 81 0.66 4.74 -2.73
N SER A 82 -0.65 4.79 -2.99
CA SER A 82 -1.38 6.07 -2.99
C SER A 82 -1.32 6.79 -1.64
N LEU A 83 -1.35 6.02 -0.54
CA LEU A 83 -1.20 6.55 0.81
C LEU A 83 0.18 7.15 1.04
N ILE A 84 1.25 6.45 0.70
CA ILE A 84 2.62 6.99 0.80
C ILE A 84 2.77 8.26 -0.04
N ILE A 85 2.30 8.24 -1.30
CA ILE A 85 2.35 9.40 -2.21
C ILE A 85 1.62 10.61 -1.61
N ALA A 86 0.44 10.40 -1.01
CA ALA A 86 -0.33 11.48 -0.40
C ALA A 86 0.41 12.15 0.78
N THR A 87 1.41 11.47 1.36
CA THR A 87 2.25 12.01 2.43
C THR A 87 3.51 12.69 1.94
N LEU A 88 3.81 12.76 0.64
CA LEU A 88 5.06 13.37 0.15
C LEU A 88 4.84 14.86 -0.13
N SER A 89 5.73 15.75 0.30
CA SER A 89 5.75 17.16 -0.15
C SER A 89 5.88 17.26 -1.68
N PRO A 90 5.52 18.39 -2.32
CA PRO A 90 5.75 18.56 -3.75
C PRO A 90 7.23 18.32 -4.11
N GLU A 91 8.14 18.83 -3.28
CA GLU A 91 9.59 18.67 -3.44
C GLU A 91 9.99 17.20 -3.26
N ALA A 92 9.48 16.52 -2.23
CA ALA A 92 9.74 15.09 -2.02
C ALA A 92 9.20 14.23 -3.18
N MET A 93 8.10 14.65 -3.81
CA MET A 93 7.48 13.95 -4.94
C MET A 93 8.35 14.02 -6.21
N GLU A 94 9.09 15.11 -6.43
CA GLU A 94 10.02 15.24 -7.58
C GLU A 94 11.05 14.11 -7.59
N TYR A 95 11.62 13.79 -6.41
CA TYR A 95 12.57 12.68 -6.24
C TYR A 95 11.96 11.30 -6.51
N VAL A 96 10.66 11.10 -6.26
CA VAL A 96 9.97 9.83 -6.46
C VAL A 96 9.58 9.62 -7.92
N VAL A 97 9.17 10.68 -8.61
CA VAL A 97 8.78 10.63 -10.03
C VAL A 97 10.02 10.64 -10.96
N GLY A 98 11.18 11.03 -10.43
CA GLY A 98 12.44 11.06 -11.17
C GLY A 98 12.54 12.25 -12.13
N LEU A 99 12.00 13.39 -11.73
CA LEU A 99 12.16 14.68 -12.43
C LEU A 99 13.38 15.44 -11.91
#